data_AF-A0A366QPW4-F1
#
_entry.id   AF-A0A366QPW4-F1
#
_cell.length_a   1.000
_cell.length_b   1.000
_cell.length_c   1.000
_cell.angle_alpha   90.00
_cell.angle_beta   90.00
_cell.angle_gamma   90.00
#
_symmetry.space_group_name_H-M   'P 1'
#
loop_
_entity.id
_entity.type
_entity.pdbx_description
1 polymer ?
#
loop_
_entity_poly.entity_id
_entity_poly.type
_entity_poly.pdbx_seq_one_letter_code
_entity_poly.pdbx_strand_id
1 'polypeptide(L)'
;MENMDILLQHPFNLAENKNEKSDTNKAWAERYKTITDGQLNIHTTPLPDGTIDPDCWSAFVPEDRDDVWRRGEQSVHPNARSKWVLANEDDVTTWFQVEIVAPVFSKFRRFGSVHHLGKSPPDRGGVIVDSRIRWGTRTIAIGEFKRNIFKPKTWIGKRLYKDKEQQRLSREIRGQEIFFVVCTVC
;
A
#
# COMPACT_ATOMS: atom_id res chain seq x y z
N MET A 1 6.40 31.76 4.24
CA MET A 1 5.93 30.64 3.39
C MET A 1 5.76 29.46 4.32
N GLU A 2 4.52 29.06 4.60
CA GLU A 2 4.28 27.78 5.26
C GLU A 2 4.91 26.69 4.39
N ASN A 3 5.88 25.98 4.95
CA ASN A 3 6.54 24.89 4.27
C ASN A 3 5.53 23.73 4.26
N MET A 4 4.82 23.57 3.16
CA MET A 4 3.79 22.54 3.00
C MET A 4 4.42 21.16 3.24
N ASP A 5 3.83 20.35 4.14
CA ASP A 5 4.35 19.02 4.45
C ASP A 5 4.42 18.19 3.16
N ILE A 6 5.58 17.60 2.90
CA ILE A 6 5.84 16.82 1.68
C ILE A 6 4.95 15.58 1.61
N LEU A 7 4.41 15.13 2.75
CA LEU A 7 3.42 14.04 2.78
C LEU A 7 2.09 14.42 2.13
N LEU A 8 1.81 15.72 1.94
CA LEU A 8 0.63 16.23 1.25
C LEU A 8 0.90 16.52 -0.23
N GLN A 9 2.06 16.12 -0.74
CA GLN A 9 2.49 16.35 -2.12
C GLN A 9 2.55 15.03 -2.89
N HIS A 10 2.59 15.14 -4.21
CA HIS A 10 2.93 14.00 -5.05
C HIS A 10 4.36 13.50 -4.78
N PRO A 11 4.65 12.23 -5.14
CA PRO A 11 6.01 11.68 -5.13
C PRO A 11 7.03 12.65 -5.72
N PHE A 12 8.21 12.71 -5.10
CA PHE A 12 9.22 13.72 -5.44
C PHE A 12 9.82 13.51 -6.83
N ASN A 13 10.01 12.24 -7.22
CA ASN A 13 10.54 11.88 -8.53
C ASN A 13 9.46 11.32 -9.45
N LEU A 14 9.57 11.63 -10.75
CA LEU A 14 8.68 11.09 -11.79
C LEU A 14 8.78 9.57 -11.89
N ALA A 15 7.67 8.91 -12.22
CA ALA A 15 7.61 7.48 -12.46
C ALA A 15 6.99 7.16 -13.82
N GLU A 16 7.63 6.25 -14.56
CA GLU A 16 7.15 5.71 -15.83
C GLU A 16 6.71 4.26 -15.64
N ASN A 17 5.40 3.99 -15.65
CA ASN A 17 4.86 2.64 -15.55
C ASN A 17 4.86 1.95 -16.92
N LYS A 18 5.55 0.81 -17.03
CA LYS A 18 5.58 0.00 -18.27
C LYS A 18 4.32 -0.82 -18.53
N ASN A 19 3.30 -0.72 -17.67
CA ASN A 19 2.00 -1.40 -17.82
C ASN A 19 2.04 -2.94 -17.81
N GLU A 20 3.17 -3.53 -17.46
CA GLU A 20 3.30 -4.97 -17.24
C GLU A 20 2.41 -5.42 -16.08
N LYS A 21 1.80 -6.60 -16.21
CA LYS A 21 0.76 -7.08 -15.30
C LYS A 21 1.24 -8.26 -14.47
N SER A 22 0.97 -8.21 -13.17
CA SER A 22 1.21 -9.31 -12.24
C SER A 22 0.18 -10.43 -12.38
N ASP A 23 0.54 -11.65 -11.99
CA ASP A 23 -0.38 -12.77 -11.88
C ASP A 23 -0.96 -12.90 -10.45
N THR A 24 -2.12 -13.55 -10.34
CA THR A 24 -2.86 -13.82 -9.10
C THR A 24 -3.28 -15.30 -8.96
N ASN A 25 -2.39 -16.22 -9.30
CA ASN A 25 -2.66 -17.66 -9.29
C ASN A 25 -1.92 -18.40 -8.16
N LYS A 26 -1.68 -17.75 -7.02
CA LYS A 26 -0.97 -18.39 -5.91
C LYS A 26 -1.75 -19.61 -5.41
N ALA A 27 -1.19 -20.81 -5.54
CA ALA A 27 -1.86 -22.07 -5.19
C ALA A 27 -2.36 -22.10 -3.73
N TRP A 28 -1.61 -21.51 -2.80
CA TRP A 28 -2.03 -21.43 -1.40
C TRP A 28 -3.32 -20.61 -1.21
N ALA A 29 -3.63 -19.67 -2.11
CA ALA A 29 -4.78 -18.80 -2.00
C ALA A 29 -6.10 -19.52 -2.37
N GLU A 30 -6.03 -20.65 -3.07
CA GLU A 30 -7.22 -21.39 -3.52
C GLU A 30 -8.08 -21.92 -2.36
N ARG A 31 -7.46 -22.16 -1.19
CA ARG A 31 -8.17 -22.59 0.02
C ARG A 31 -9.07 -21.51 0.62
N TYR A 32 -8.87 -20.25 0.27
CA TYR A 32 -9.64 -19.12 0.80
C TYR A 32 -10.87 -18.85 -0.07
N LYS A 33 -11.99 -18.49 0.58
CA LYS A 33 -13.20 -18.06 -0.11
C LYS A 33 -13.03 -16.64 -0.63
N THR A 34 -13.50 -16.39 -1.85
CA THR A 34 -13.64 -15.04 -2.42
C THR A 34 -14.36 -14.10 -1.44
N ILE A 35 -13.92 -12.85 -1.35
CA ILE A 35 -14.61 -11.81 -0.56
C ILE A 35 -15.96 -11.52 -1.23
N THR A 36 -17.06 -11.58 -0.47
CA THR A 36 -18.38 -11.29 -1.01
C THR A 36 -18.68 -9.79 -1.01
N ASP A 37 -19.62 -9.36 -1.84
CA ASP A 37 -20.01 -7.95 -1.95
C ASP A 37 -20.52 -7.37 -0.61
N GLY A 38 -21.16 -8.21 0.23
CA GLY A 38 -21.61 -7.84 1.58
C GLY A 38 -20.48 -7.75 2.62
N GLN A 39 -19.32 -8.36 2.34
CA GLN A 39 -18.13 -8.26 3.20
C GLN A 39 -17.22 -7.08 2.81
N LEU A 40 -17.45 -6.49 1.65
CA LEU A 40 -16.60 -5.42 1.13
C LEU A 40 -17.03 -4.06 1.72
N ASN A 41 -16.20 -3.55 2.63
CA ASN A 41 -16.30 -2.20 3.16
C ASN A 41 -15.32 -1.30 2.41
N ILE A 42 -15.86 -0.29 1.71
CA ILE A 42 -15.10 0.61 0.85
C ILE A 42 -15.20 1.99 1.46
N HIS A 43 -14.05 2.56 1.82
CA HIS A 43 -13.94 3.89 2.43
C HIS A 43 -13.41 4.95 1.45
N THR A 44 -13.15 4.57 0.20
CA THR A 44 -12.73 5.47 -0.88
C THR A 44 -13.94 5.90 -1.70
N THR A 45 -14.08 7.21 -1.92
CA THR A 45 -15.19 7.78 -2.70
C THR A 45 -14.70 8.15 -4.10
N PRO A 46 -15.31 7.62 -5.18
CA PRO A 46 -15.02 8.13 -6.52
C PRO A 46 -15.59 9.55 -6.67
N LEU A 47 -14.78 10.48 -7.18
CA LEU A 47 -15.18 11.84 -7.49
C LEU A 47 -15.85 11.91 -8.87
N PRO A 48 -16.67 12.94 -9.16
CA PRO A 48 -17.40 13.06 -10.43
C PRO A 48 -16.52 13.10 -11.68
N ASP A 49 -15.26 13.55 -11.55
CA ASP A 49 -14.27 13.59 -12.62
C ASP A 49 -13.59 12.22 -12.87
N GLY A 50 -13.97 11.19 -12.12
CA GLY A 50 -13.42 9.85 -12.21
C GLY A 50 -12.16 9.62 -11.38
N THR A 51 -11.68 10.63 -10.64
CA THR A 51 -10.62 10.47 -9.64
C THR A 51 -11.15 9.80 -8.37
N ILE A 52 -10.26 9.40 -7.47
CA ILE A 52 -10.63 8.81 -6.18
C ILE A 52 -10.27 9.84 -5.11
N ASP A 53 -11.22 10.13 -4.23
CA ASP A 53 -11.01 10.95 -3.05
C ASP A 53 -9.90 10.32 -2.20
N PRO A 54 -8.77 11.03 -1.98
CA PRO A 54 -7.66 10.52 -1.17
C PRO A 54 -8.01 10.44 0.32
N ASP A 55 -9.06 11.13 0.78
CA ASP A 55 -9.48 11.12 2.17
C ASP A 55 -10.33 9.88 2.48
N CYS A 56 -9.68 8.88 3.07
CA CYS A 56 -10.31 7.69 3.62
C CYS A 56 -10.08 7.55 5.13
N TRP A 57 -9.91 8.67 5.85
CA TRP A 57 -9.54 8.68 7.28
C TRP A 57 -10.55 7.97 8.18
N SER A 58 -11.82 7.88 7.75
CA SER A 58 -12.87 7.18 8.49
C SER A 58 -12.61 5.68 8.73
N ALA A 59 -11.71 5.07 7.95
CA ALA A 59 -11.32 3.67 8.12
C ALA A 59 -10.30 3.46 9.25
N PHE A 60 -9.63 4.53 9.69
CA PHE A 60 -8.56 4.48 10.68
C PHE A 60 -9.07 4.85 12.07
N VAL A 61 -8.33 4.42 13.09
CA VAL A 61 -8.57 4.90 14.45
C VAL A 61 -8.33 6.41 14.50
N PRO A 62 -9.10 7.17 15.32
CA PRO A 62 -8.82 8.58 15.52
C PRO A 62 -7.39 8.79 15.99
N GLU A 63 -6.81 9.90 15.56
CA GLU A 63 -5.46 10.29 15.95
C GLU A 63 -5.35 10.43 17.47
N ASP A 64 -4.24 9.96 18.02
CA ASP A 64 -3.92 10.13 19.42
C ASP A 64 -2.91 11.28 19.65
N ARG A 65 -2.50 11.46 20.91
CA ARG A 65 -1.54 12.52 21.28
C ARG A 65 -0.14 12.28 20.70
N ASP A 66 0.27 11.03 20.54
CA ASP A 66 1.58 10.70 19.99
C ASP A 66 1.63 11.05 18.50
N ASP A 67 0.52 10.90 17.78
CA ASP A 67 0.41 11.27 16.37
C ASP A 67 0.64 12.77 16.14
N VAL A 68 0.13 13.62 17.05
CA VAL A 68 0.38 15.07 17.00
C VAL A 68 1.87 15.38 17.07
N TRP A 69 2.61 14.67 17.93
CA TRP A 69 4.05 14.88 18.09
C TRP A 69 4.82 14.41 16.86
N ARG A 70 4.43 13.26 16.30
CA ARG A 70 5.03 12.72 15.06
C ARG A 70 4.75 13.62 13.86
N ARG A 71 3.56 14.21 13.74
CA ARG A 71 3.25 15.16 12.66
C ARG A 71 4.16 16.38 12.68
N GLY A 72 4.54 16.85 13.86
CA GLY A 72 5.49 17.95 14.05
C GLY A 72 6.94 17.63 13.63
N GLU A 73 7.27 16.35 13.41
CA GLU A 73 8.60 15.96 12.94
C GLU A 73 8.77 16.20 11.44
N GLN A 74 10.02 16.43 11.05
CA GLN A 74 10.36 16.73 9.67
C GLN A 74 10.26 15.49 8.78
N SER A 75 9.48 15.62 7.72
CA SER A 75 9.49 14.72 6.58
C SER A 75 10.72 15.01 5.71
N VAL A 76 11.41 13.97 5.22
CA VAL A 76 12.61 14.13 4.38
C VAL A 76 12.34 13.66 2.98
N HIS A 77 12.71 14.48 1.99
CA HIS A 77 12.58 14.12 0.59
C HIS A 77 13.49 12.93 0.22
N PRO A 78 13.05 12.07 -0.70
CA PRO A 78 13.93 11.10 -1.35
C PRO A 78 15.06 11.77 -2.11
N ASN A 79 16.14 11.02 -2.39
CA ASN A 79 17.21 11.52 -3.26
C ASN A 79 16.65 11.85 -4.65
N ALA A 80 17.07 12.99 -5.21
CA ALA A 80 16.67 13.43 -6.54
C ALA A 80 17.12 12.42 -7.61
N ARG A 81 16.21 12.12 -8.54
CA ARG A 81 16.38 11.20 -9.67
C ARG A 81 15.70 11.81 -10.89
N SER A 82 16.21 11.48 -12.09
CA SER A 82 15.58 11.95 -13.33
C SER A 82 14.20 11.30 -13.54
N LYS A 83 14.10 9.99 -13.32
CA LYS A 83 12.85 9.21 -13.34
C LYS A 83 13.03 7.81 -12.77
N TRP A 84 11.93 7.20 -12.34
CA TRP A 84 11.79 5.77 -12.11
C TRP A 84 11.24 5.09 -13.36
N VAL A 85 11.76 3.92 -13.70
CA VAL A 85 11.22 3.06 -14.76
C VAL A 85 10.69 1.79 -14.11
N LEU A 86 9.38 1.63 -14.08
CA LEU A 86 8.72 0.53 -13.37
C LEU A 86 8.46 -0.61 -14.36
N ALA A 87 9.44 -1.48 -14.56
CA ALA A 87 9.39 -2.57 -15.53
C ALA A 87 8.99 -3.91 -14.89
N ASN A 88 9.30 -4.13 -13.61
CA ASN A 88 8.96 -5.34 -12.84
C ASN A 88 8.34 -4.98 -11.45
N GLU A 89 7.93 -6.00 -10.68
CA GLU A 89 7.36 -5.81 -9.31
C GLU A 89 8.37 -5.24 -8.31
N ASP A 90 9.65 -5.61 -8.43
CA ASP A 90 10.71 -5.12 -7.55
C ASP A 90 10.99 -3.63 -7.77
N ASP A 91 10.87 -3.14 -9.01
CA ASP A 91 10.99 -1.70 -9.33
C ASP A 91 9.89 -0.90 -8.65
N VAL A 92 8.63 -1.39 -8.70
CA VAL A 92 7.47 -0.76 -8.04
C VAL A 92 7.63 -0.78 -6.53
N THR A 93 8.08 -1.90 -6.00
CA THR A 93 8.36 -2.07 -4.56
C THR A 93 9.40 -1.06 -4.08
N THR A 94 10.51 -0.94 -4.83
CA THR A 94 11.60 0.00 -4.52
C THR A 94 11.14 1.44 -4.62
N TRP A 95 10.42 1.79 -5.69
CA TRP A 95 9.82 3.12 -5.87
C TRP A 95 8.92 3.48 -4.70
N PHE A 96 8.00 2.59 -4.30
CA PHE A 96 7.07 2.84 -3.20
C PHE A 96 7.81 3.03 -1.87
N GLN A 97 8.82 2.20 -1.62
CA GLN A 97 9.64 2.31 -0.40
C GLN A 97 10.39 3.65 -0.34
N VAL A 98 10.93 4.11 -1.46
CA VAL A 98 11.74 5.33 -1.51
C VAL A 98 10.88 6.59 -1.56
N GLU A 99 9.86 6.63 -2.40
CA GLU A 99 9.05 7.83 -2.64
C GLU A 99 7.93 8.01 -1.63
N ILE A 100 7.41 6.93 -1.03
CA ILE A 100 6.25 6.98 -0.13
C ILE A 100 6.65 6.63 1.30
N VAL A 101 7.23 5.45 1.51
CA VAL A 101 7.48 4.93 2.87
C VAL A 101 8.58 5.71 3.58
N ALA A 102 9.70 6.01 2.91
CA ALA A 102 10.83 6.70 3.53
C ALA A 102 10.48 8.12 4.03
N PRO A 103 9.76 8.97 3.26
CA PRO A 103 9.25 10.25 3.78
C PRO A 103 8.35 10.12 5.00
N VAL A 104 7.48 9.11 5.04
CA VAL A 104 6.63 8.84 6.22
C VAL A 104 7.50 8.42 7.41
N PHE A 105 8.45 7.51 7.18
CA PHE A 105 9.30 6.95 8.24
C PHE A 105 10.27 7.97 8.84
N SER A 106 10.63 9.02 8.13
CA SER A 106 11.49 10.06 8.70
C SER A 106 10.83 10.77 9.89
N LYS A 107 9.49 10.83 9.94
CA LYS A 107 8.75 11.33 11.11
C LYS A 107 8.87 10.43 12.35
N PHE A 108 9.21 9.15 12.16
CA PHE A 108 9.39 8.18 13.26
C PHE A 108 10.83 8.13 13.77
N ARG A 109 11.76 8.90 13.21
CA ARG A 109 13.18 8.85 13.56
C ARG A 109 13.46 9.05 15.06
N ARG A 110 12.67 9.89 15.74
CA ARG A 110 12.86 10.22 17.17
C ARG A 110 11.95 9.45 18.12
N PHE A 111 10.81 8.94 17.66
CA PHE A 111 9.73 8.43 18.52
C PHE A 111 9.55 6.90 18.46
N GLY A 112 10.68 6.17 18.52
CA GLY A 112 10.71 4.72 18.45
C GLY A 112 10.94 4.21 17.04
N SER A 113 11.81 3.21 16.93
CA SER A 113 12.35 2.82 15.64
C SER A 113 11.35 1.94 14.89
N VAL A 114 10.65 2.56 13.94
CA VAL A 114 9.92 1.84 12.90
C VAL A 114 10.92 1.43 11.82
N HIS A 115 10.96 0.14 11.51
CA HIS A 115 11.88 -0.40 10.52
C HIS A 115 11.12 -1.11 9.42
N HIS A 116 11.58 -0.89 8.20
CA HIS A 116 11.12 -1.62 7.04
C HIS A 116 12.07 -2.79 6.78
N LEU A 117 11.51 -3.97 6.56
CA LEU A 117 12.19 -5.17 6.10
C LEU A 117 11.61 -5.52 4.74
N GLY A 118 12.47 -5.64 3.71
CA GLY A 118 12.06 -6.18 2.41
C GLY A 118 11.77 -7.69 2.50
N LYS A 119 11.76 -8.39 1.35
CA LYS A 119 11.58 -9.85 1.24
C LYS A 119 12.38 -10.61 2.32
N SER A 120 11.72 -10.91 3.43
CA SER A 120 12.35 -11.47 4.62
C SER A 120 11.63 -12.75 5.01
N PRO A 121 12.36 -13.82 5.35
CA PRO A 121 11.73 -15.02 5.84
C PRO A 121 10.92 -14.69 7.10
N PRO A 122 9.83 -15.42 7.34
CA PRO A 122 9.05 -15.27 8.56
C PRO A 122 9.81 -15.87 9.73
N ASP A 123 9.80 -15.18 10.87
CA ASP A 123 10.50 -15.61 12.09
C ASP A 123 10.03 -16.98 12.61
N ARG A 124 8.84 -17.46 12.19
CA ARG A 124 8.24 -18.73 12.63
C ARG A 124 7.45 -19.45 11.51
N GLY A 125 8.06 -19.69 10.34
CA GLY A 125 7.48 -20.59 9.33
C GLY A 125 6.19 -20.10 8.63
N GLY A 126 6.00 -18.79 8.54
CA GLY A 126 4.90 -18.15 7.80
C GLY A 126 5.15 -17.97 6.29
N VAL A 127 4.42 -17.03 5.68
CA VAL A 127 4.52 -16.69 4.24
C VAL A 127 5.59 -15.60 4.03
N ILE A 128 6.41 -15.73 3.00
CA ILE A 128 7.31 -14.66 2.54
C ILE A 128 6.45 -13.56 1.93
N VAL A 129 6.66 -12.33 2.40
CA VAL A 129 5.98 -11.12 1.93
C VAL A 129 7.02 -10.15 1.37
N ASP A 130 6.59 -9.29 0.44
CA ASP A 130 7.49 -8.34 -0.22
C ASP A 130 7.98 -7.24 0.74
N SER A 131 7.13 -6.85 1.69
CA SER A 131 7.42 -5.82 2.67
C SER A 131 6.87 -6.18 4.04
N ARG A 132 7.62 -5.83 5.08
CA ARG A 132 7.23 -5.95 6.48
C ARG A 132 7.66 -4.71 7.24
N ILE A 133 6.72 -4.09 7.95
CA ILE A 133 6.98 -2.94 8.81
C ILE A 133 6.93 -3.40 10.26
N ARG A 134 7.96 -3.05 11.02
CA ARG A 134 8.10 -3.40 12.43
C ARG A 134 8.18 -2.17 13.31
N TRP A 135 7.60 -2.26 14.49
CA TRP A 135 7.87 -1.38 15.61
C TRP A 135 8.50 -2.19 16.75
N GLY A 136 9.79 -1.96 17.00
CA GLY A 136 10.59 -2.86 17.83
C GLY A 136 10.61 -4.28 17.22
N THR A 137 10.16 -5.27 18.00
CA THR A 137 10.08 -6.68 17.54
C THR A 137 8.72 -7.06 16.93
N ARG A 138 7.71 -6.18 17.03
CA ARG A 138 6.35 -6.46 16.56
C ARG A 138 6.19 -6.07 15.10
N THR A 139 5.67 -6.98 14.29
CA THR A 139 5.20 -6.66 12.95
C THR A 139 3.88 -5.90 13.06
N ILE A 140 3.85 -4.68 12.51
CA ILE A 140 2.67 -3.81 12.54
C ILE A 140 2.00 -3.69 11.16
N ALA A 141 2.73 -3.98 10.09
CA ALA A 141 2.14 -4.13 8.75
C ALA A 141 2.97 -5.11 7.91
N ILE A 142 2.32 -5.73 6.93
CA ILE A 142 2.99 -6.41 5.81
C ILE A 142 2.40 -5.89 4.51
N GLY A 143 3.22 -5.86 3.47
CA GLY A 143 2.86 -5.42 2.14
C GLY A 143 3.16 -6.51 1.12
N GLU A 144 2.27 -6.62 0.14
CA GLU A 144 2.41 -7.40 -1.07
C GLU A 144 2.23 -6.45 -2.25
N PHE A 145 3.11 -6.53 -3.25
CA PHE A 145 3.02 -5.66 -4.41
C PHE A 145 2.49 -6.43 -5.60
N LYS A 146 1.45 -5.87 -6.24
CA LYS A 146 0.86 -6.40 -7.46
C LYS A 146 0.67 -5.27 -8.45
N ARG A 147 0.99 -5.52 -9.71
CA ARG A 147 0.99 -4.54 -10.79
C ARG A 147 -0.20 -4.72 -11.71
N ASN A 148 -0.88 -3.60 -11.98
CA ASN A 148 -1.86 -3.45 -13.05
C ASN A 148 -2.96 -4.54 -13.06
N ILE A 149 -3.26 -5.13 -11.90
CA ILE A 149 -4.25 -6.19 -11.75
C ILE A 149 -5.52 -5.72 -11.08
N PHE A 150 -5.45 -4.70 -10.22
CA PHE A 150 -6.62 -4.18 -9.52
C PHE A 150 -7.53 -3.43 -10.50
N LYS A 151 -8.83 -3.72 -10.47
CA LYS A 151 -9.84 -3.06 -11.31
C LYS A 151 -10.80 -2.25 -10.44
N PRO A 152 -10.55 -0.93 -10.23
CA PRO A 152 -11.30 -0.11 -9.28
C PRO A 152 -12.82 -0.20 -9.46
N LYS A 153 -13.30 -0.14 -10.71
CA LYS A 153 -14.74 -0.23 -11.04
C LYS A 153 -15.40 -1.52 -10.53
N THR A 154 -14.67 -2.64 -10.52
CA THR A 154 -15.18 -3.94 -10.04
C THR A 154 -15.31 -3.95 -8.52
N TRP A 155 -14.32 -3.38 -7.81
CA TRP A 155 -14.30 -3.32 -6.35
C TRP A 155 -15.32 -2.30 -5.83
N ILE A 156 -15.21 -1.03 -6.28
CA ILE A 156 -16.11 0.07 -5.89
C ILE A 156 -17.56 -0.28 -6.22
N GLY A 157 -17.81 -0.85 -7.40
CA GLY A 157 -19.14 -1.26 -7.81
C GLY A 157 -19.70 -2.49 -7.09
N LYS A 158 -18.92 -3.14 -6.20
CA LYS A 158 -19.25 -4.40 -5.53
C LYS A 158 -19.70 -5.48 -6.53
N ARG A 159 -18.83 -5.75 -7.51
CA ARG A 159 -19.08 -6.70 -8.62
C ARG A 159 -18.00 -7.76 -8.73
N LEU A 160 -17.37 -8.14 -7.62
CA LEU A 160 -16.27 -9.13 -7.62
C LEU A 160 -16.70 -10.46 -8.25
N TYR A 161 -17.94 -10.88 -8.03
CA TYR A 161 -18.51 -12.10 -8.62
C TYR A 161 -18.48 -12.14 -10.16
N LYS A 162 -18.37 -10.98 -10.84
CA LYS A 162 -18.33 -10.89 -12.30
C LYS A 162 -16.94 -11.10 -12.90
N ASP A 163 -15.88 -11.04 -12.10
CA ASP A 163 -14.51 -11.05 -12.61
C ASP A 163 -13.65 -12.11 -11.89
N LYS A 164 -13.36 -13.22 -12.57
CA LYS A 164 -12.58 -14.35 -12.01
C LYS A 164 -11.18 -13.92 -11.54
N GLU A 165 -10.56 -12.95 -12.19
CA GLU A 165 -9.24 -12.44 -11.80
C GLU A 165 -9.34 -11.63 -10.51
N GLN A 166 -10.34 -10.75 -10.37
CA GLN A 166 -10.56 -10.04 -9.11
C GLN A 166 -11.01 -10.98 -7.99
N GLN A 167 -11.70 -12.08 -8.31
CA GLN A 167 -12.02 -13.10 -7.33
C GLN A 167 -10.76 -13.77 -6.79
N ARG A 168 -9.82 -14.14 -7.66
CA ARG A 168 -8.53 -14.71 -7.25
C ARG A 168 -7.72 -13.73 -6.40
N LEU A 169 -7.63 -12.46 -6.85
CA LEU A 169 -6.99 -11.40 -6.08
C LEU A 169 -7.63 -11.24 -4.70
N SER A 170 -8.96 -11.31 -4.59
CA SER A 170 -9.65 -11.23 -3.31
C SER A 170 -9.32 -12.40 -2.37
N ARG A 171 -9.01 -13.59 -2.91
CA ARG A 171 -8.61 -14.76 -2.11
C ARG A 171 -7.20 -14.60 -1.57
N GLU A 172 -6.28 -14.10 -2.40
CA GLU A 172 -4.93 -13.74 -1.96
C GLU A 172 -4.98 -12.71 -0.84
N ILE A 173 -5.73 -11.62 -1.04
CA ILE A 173 -5.96 -10.57 -0.05
C ILE A 173 -6.50 -11.18 1.25
N ARG A 174 -7.55 -12.00 1.17
CA ARG A 174 -8.16 -12.61 2.35
C ARG A 174 -7.20 -13.49 3.12
N GLY A 175 -6.38 -14.27 2.43
CA GLY A 175 -5.47 -15.20 3.08
C GLY A 175 -4.23 -14.56 3.70
N GLN A 176 -3.97 -13.29 3.42
CA GLN A 176 -2.90 -12.54 4.08
C GLN A 176 -3.30 -11.96 5.45
N GLU A 177 -4.59 -11.90 5.81
CA GLU A 177 -5.13 -11.39 7.10
C GLU A 177 -4.69 -9.95 7.47
N ILE A 178 -4.64 -9.04 6.49
CA ILE A 178 -4.00 -7.72 6.64
C ILE A 178 -4.88 -6.60 6.07
N PHE A 179 -4.72 -5.39 6.61
CA PHE A 179 -5.27 -4.15 6.05
C PHE A 179 -4.54 -3.81 4.74
N PHE A 180 -5.25 -3.80 3.61
CA PHE A 180 -4.66 -3.50 2.31
C PHE A 180 -4.82 -2.03 1.95
N VAL A 181 -3.69 -1.37 1.66
CA VAL A 181 -3.68 -0.10 0.92
C VAL A 181 -3.33 -0.43 -0.52
N VAL A 182 -4.26 -0.18 -1.43
CA VAL A 182 -4.02 -0.30 -2.88
C VAL A 182 -3.53 1.04 -3.38
N CYS A 183 -2.23 1.16 -3.66
CA CYS A 183 -1.68 2.32 -4.35
C CYS A 183 -1.64 2.04 -5.85
N THR A 184 -2.43 2.78 -6.62
CA THR A 184 -2.31 2.82 -8.08
C THR A 184 -1.33 3.92 -8.45
N VAL A 185 -0.25 3.56 -9.13
CA VAL A 185 0.64 4.53 -9.79
C VAL A 185 0.02 4.85 -11.13
N CYS A 186 -0.56 6.06 -11.24
CA CYS A 186 -1.09 6.61 -12.48
C CYS A 186 0.02 7.27 -13.29
#